data_AF-A0A959YTQ5-F1
#
_entry.id   AF-A0A959YTQ5-F1
#
_cell.length_a   1.000
_cell.length_b   1.000
_cell.length_c   1.000
_cell.angle_alpha   90.00
_cell.angle_beta   90.00
_cell.angle_gamma   90.00
#
_symmetry.space_group_name_H-M   'P 1'
#
loop_
_entity.id
_entity.type
_entity.pdbx_description
1 polymer ?
#
loop_
_entity_poly.entity_id
_entity_poly.type
_entity_poly.pdbx_seq_one_letter_code
_entity_poly.pdbx_strand_id
1 'polypeptide(L)'
;EVTEVHAWTNRPIWPQGLERPSETPSTPPTLDWDGFIGPARWRPYHPSYTPWNWRAWWDFGTGALGDMACHIVDPAFWALKLGHPTYIYGSSTQVNTESAPYAETVHYEFPDRGKIGNIKLPPLKMTWYDGGLLPPRPEELKDGQIMGDPNGGVLFVGTKGKLMTGCYGRNPILLPEELHNDYKRPDPSIRRIENAMGGGHELDWIRACKESPASRVETSSNFNYAGPLNELVVMGNLAVRLQDLKRKLMWDGENMKITNISDEDEIRVVTSDTFNVIQGHPHFDTQYATLMAKPAAEEYIRHTYREGWEL
;
A
#
# COMPACT_ATOMS: atom_id res chain seq x y z
N GLU A 1 -0.77 23.34 -10.38
CA GLU A 1 -0.91 21.94 -10.82
C GLU A 1 -0.04 21.09 -9.92
N VAL A 2 -0.44 19.86 -9.59
CA VAL A 2 0.37 18.91 -8.81
C VAL A 2 0.98 17.91 -9.78
N THR A 3 2.29 17.71 -9.69
CA THR A 3 3.05 16.83 -10.60
C THR A 3 3.64 15.63 -9.87
N GLU A 4 3.87 15.73 -8.56
CA GLU A 4 4.42 14.63 -7.77
C GLU A 4 3.71 14.51 -6.42
N VAL A 5 3.60 13.27 -5.94
CA VAL A 5 3.10 12.92 -4.60
C VAL A 5 4.09 11.97 -3.96
N HIS A 6 4.45 12.23 -2.71
CA HIS A 6 5.19 11.29 -1.88
C HIS A 6 4.32 10.90 -0.68
N ALA A 7 4.22 9.61 -0.39
CA ALA A 7 3.46 9.08 0.72
C ALA A 7 4.35 8.13 1.52
N TRP A 8 4.40 8.28 2.84
CA TRP A 8 5.26 7.44 3.67
C TRP A 8 4.62 7.09 5.00
N THR A 9 5.10 6.01 5.61
CA THR A 9 4.65 5.56 6.93
C THR A 9 5.82 5.15 7.84
N ASN A 10 5.58 5.16 9.15
CA ASN A 10 6.48 4.55 10.12
C ASN A 10 6.34 3.02 10.22
N ARG A 11 5.42 2.41 9.47
CA ARG A 11 5.25 0.96 9.40
C ARG A 11 6.37 0.32 8.58
N PRO A 12 6.64 -0.98 8.80
CA PRO A 12 5.98 -1.88 9.76
C PRO A 12 6.39 -1.61 11.22
N ILE A 13 5.43 -1.73 12.14
CA ILE A 13 5.68 -1.78 13.60
C ILE A 13 5.54 -3.21 14.14
N TRP A 14 5.67 -4.18 13.24
CA TRP A 14 5.68 -5.62 13.47
C TRP A 14 6.83 -6.24 12.66
N PRO A 15 7.25 -7.47 12.94
CA PRO A 15 8.31 -8.11 12.17
C PRO A 15 7.87 -8.40 10.73
N GLN A 16 8.71 -8.04 9.75
CA GLN A 16 8.56 -8.34 8.32
C GLN A 16 9.82 -9.03 7.79
N GLY A 17 9.86 -9.46 6.53
CA GLY A 17 10.99 -10.18 5.95
C GLY A 17 11.23 -11.53 6.62
N LEU A 18 10.17 -12.15 7.14
CA LEU A 18 10.23 -13.39 7.90
C LEU A 18 10.30 -14.61 6.98
N GLU A 19 10.96 -15.66 7.47
CA GLU A 19 10.88 -17.00 6.89
C GLU A 19 9.80 -17.82 7.57
N ARG A 20 9.31 -18.84 6.84
CA ARG A 20 8.36 -19.79 7.39
C ARG A 20 8.98 -20.49 8.62
N PRO A 21 8.33 -20.45 9.79
CA PRO A 21 8.80 -21.20 10.95
C PRO A 21 8.80 -22.71 10.65
N SER A 22 9.84 -23.40 11.12
CA SER A 22 9.95 -24.86 11.04
C SER A 22 9.22 -25.57 12.18
N GLU A 23 9.01 -24.87 13.29
CA GLU A 23 8.26 -25.37 14.44
C GLU A 23 6.76 -25.44 14.16
N THR A 24 6.11 -26.50 14.64
CA THR A 24 4.69 -26.78 14.42
C THR A 24 3.95 -27.02 15.74
N PRO A 25 3.90 -26.03 16.65
CA PRO A 25 3.19 -26.17 17.91
C PRO A 25 1.71 -26.45 17.68
N SER A 26 1.07 -27.09 18.66
CA SER A 26 -0.38 -27.33 18.62
C SER A 26 -1.16 -26.02 18.58
N THR A 27 -2.19 -25.94 17.74
CA THR A 27 -3.12 -24.81 17.70
C THR A 27 -3.79 -24.61 19.07
N PRO A 28 -3.86 -23.37 19.59
CA PRO A 28 -4.62 -23.08 20.80
C PRO A 28 -6.09 -23.51 20.67
N PRO A 29 -6.71 -24.11 21.69
CA PRO A 29 -8.10 -24.57 21.61
C PRO A 29 -9.13 -23.46 21.40
N THR A 30 -8.73 -22.19 21.56
CA THR A 30 -9.54 -21.00 21.34
C THR A 30 -9.40 -20.41 19.93
N LEU A 31 -8.61 -21.01 19.04
CA LEU A 31 -8.37 -20.53 17.68
C LEU A 31 -8.79 -21.60 16.67
N ASP A 32 -9.81 -21.27 15.88
CA ASP A 32 -10.10 -22.03 14.66
C ASP A 32 -9.05 -21.68 13.59
N TRP A 33 -8.02 -22.53 13.49
CA TRP A 33 -6.92 -22.32 12.56
C TRP A 33 -7.31 -22.51 11.11
N ASP A 34 -8.23 -23.42 10.82
CA ASP A 34 -8.70 -23.63 9.45
C ASP A 34 -9.50 -22.42 8.97
N GLY A 35 -10.36 -21.88 9.85
CA GLY A 35 -11.07 -20.63 9.62
C GLY A 35 -10.14 -19.41 9.46
N PHE A 36 -9.05 -19.34 10.25
CA PHE A 36 -8.07 -18.25 10.13
C PHE A 36 -7.28 -18.33 8.81
N ILE A 37 -6.80 -19.52 8.40
CA ILE A 37 -6.09 -19.69 7.12
C ILE A 37 -6.99 -19.29 5.95
N GLY A 38 -8.29 -19.59 6.06
CA GLY A 38 -9.25 -19.24 5.03
C GLY A 38 -8.87 -19.88 3.69
N PRO A 39 -8.84 -19.13 2.58
CA PRO A 39 -8.58 -19.67 1.25
C PRO A 39 -7.09 -19.87 0.92
N ALA A 40 -6.16 -19.44 1.79
CA ALA A 40 -4.74 -19.60 1.58
C ALA A 40 -4.30 -21.07 1.65
N ARG A 41 -3.09 -21.39 1.16
CA ARG A 41 -2.55 -22.76 1.24
C ARG A 41 -2.44 -23.20 2.70
N TRP A 42 -2.94 -24.41 2.99
CA TRP A 42 -2.90 -24.93 4.35
C TRP A 42 -1.46 -25.04 4.87
N ARG A 43 -1.24 -24.63 6.12
CA ARG A 43 0.04 -24.70 6.82
C ARG A 43 -0.18 -24.97 8.31
N PRO A 44 0.78 -25.57 9.03
CA PRO A 44 0.68 -25.73 10.48
C PRO A 44 0.58 -24.38 11.20
N TYR A 45 -0.06 -24.39 12.38
CA TYR A 45 -0.09 -23.22 13.24
C TYR A 45 1.30 -22.88 13.76
N HIS A 46 1.58 -21.58 13.87
CA HIS A 46 2.70 -21.05 14.63
C HIS A 46 2.30 -19.67 15.19
N PRO A 47 2.68 -19.32 16.43
CA PRO A 47 2.35 -18.02 17.03
C PRO A 47 2.89 -16.81 16.27
N SER A 48 3.87 -16.98 15.37
CA SER A 48 4.37 -15.89 14.51
C SER A 48 3.35 -15.36 13.51
N TYR A 49 2.28 -16.09 13.22
CA TYR A 49 1.24 -15.66 12.29
C TYR A 49 0.18 -14.76 12.94
N THR A 50 -0.03 -14.84 14.26
CA THR A 50 -1.18 -14.23 14.95
C THR A 50 -0.77 -13.53 16.24
N PRO A 51 -1.63 -12.68 16.83
CA PRO A 51 -2.83 -12.07 16.24
C PRO A 51 -2.51 -10.80 15.43
N TRP A 52 -1.27 -10.30 15.50
CA TRP A 52 -0.91 -9.00 14.91
C TRP A 52 -0.04 -9.13 13.65
N ASN A 53 0.84 -10.13 13.64
CA ASN A 53 1.89 -10.29 12.63
C ASN A 53 1.40 -10.87 11.29
N TRP A 54 0.12 -11.28 11.19
CA TRP A 54 -0.47 -11.81 9.94
C TRP A 54 -0.27 -10.84 8.76
N ARG A 55 -0.24 -9.53 9.04
CA ARG A 55 0.04 -8.46 8.07
C ARG A 55 1.32 -8.68 7.27
N ALA A 56 2.33 -9.30 7.88
CA ALA A 56 3.64 -9.51 7.28
C ALA A 56 3.67 -10.66 6.28
N TRP A 57 2.69 -11.57 6.30
CA TRP A 57 2.74 -12.83 5.54
C TRP A 57 1.90 -12.71 4.28
N TRP A 58 2.45 -13.06 3.13
CA TRP A 58 1.75 -12.88 1.84
C TRP A 58 0.41 -13.62 1.74
N ASP A 59 0.27 -14.73 2.47
CA ASP A 59 -0.97 -15.51 2.50
C ASP A 59 -2.09 -14.84 3.31
N PHE A 60 -1.75 -13.94 4.24
CA PHE A 60 -2.71 -13.37 5.20
C PHE A 60 -2.78 -11.84 5.14
N GLY A 61 -1.77 -11.20 4.58
CA GLY A 61 -1.61 -9.76 4.55
C GLY A 61 -0.71 -9.29 3.42
N THR A 62 -0.44 -8.00 3.43
CA THR A 62 0.09 -7.25 2.28
C THR A 62 1.21 -6.30 2.70
N GLY A 63 1.85 -6.59 3.85
CA GLY A 63 2.88 -5.76 4.44
C GLY A 63 2.40 -4.37 4.89
N ALA A 64 3.36 -3.51 5.20
CA ALA A 64 3.14 -2.11 5.56
C ALA A 64 2.42 -1.32 4.47
N LEU A 65 2.76 -1.56 3.20
CA LEU A 65 2.10 -0.94 2.03
C LEU A 65 0.59 -1.16 2.08
N GLY A 66 0.12 -2.41 2.12
CA GLY A 66 -1.32 -2.67 2.09
C GLY A 66 -2.06 -2.30 3.38
N ASP A 67 -1.39 -2.30 4.54
CA ASP A 67 -1.99 -1.86 5.81
C ASP A 67 -2.18 -0.33 5.87
N MET A 68 -1.23 0.46 5.32
CA MET A 68 -1.22 1.92 5.52
C MET A 68 -1.46 2.77 4.28
N ALA A 69 -1.16 2.30 3.07
CA ALA A 69 -1.29 3.13 1.89
C ALA A 69 -2.75 3.49 1.60
N CYS A 70 -3.70 2.61 1.86
CA CYS A 70 -5.13 2.92 1.77
C CYS A 70 -5.57 4.08 2.70
N HIS A 71 -4.86 4.30 3.80
CA HIS A 71 -5.10 5.43 4.70
C HIS A 71 -4.37 6.71 4.31
N ILE A 72 -3.15 6.58 3.79
CA ILE A 72 -2.23 7.69 3.54
C ILE A 72 -2.39 8.22 2.12
N VAL A 73 -2.64 7.37 1.15
CA VAL A 73 -2.81 7.73 -0.26
C VAL A 73 -4.22 8.24 -0.55
N ASP A 74 -5.23 7.87 0.23
CA ASP A 74 -6.64 8.28 0.06
C ASP A 74 -6.83 9.79 -0.21
N PRO A 75 -6.25 10.72 0.57
CA PRO A 75 -6.36 12.16 0.29
C PRO A 75 -5.84 12.54 -1.10
N ALA A 76 -4.73 11.95 -1.54
CA ALA A 76 -4.17 12.20 -2.86
C ALA A 76 -4.99 11.55 -3.97
N PHE A 77 -5.42 10.31 -3.76
CA PHE A 77 -6.25 9.55 -4.69
C PHE A 77 -7.54 10.29 -5.00
N TRP A 78 -8.24 10.73 -3.95
CA TRP A 78 -9.49 11.47 -4.08
C TRP A 78 -9.28 12.87 -4.67
N ALA A 79 -8.38 13.67 -4.09
CA ALA A 79 -8.23 15.08 -4.48
C ALA A 79 -7.69 15.26 -5.91
N LEU A 80 -6.88 14.31 -6.40
CA LEU A 80 -6.22 14.40 -7.71
C LEU A 80 -6.88 13.52 -8.77
N LYS A 81 -8.04 12.93 -8.46
CA LYS A 81 -8.80 12.00 -9.31
C LYS A 81 -7.89 10.91 -9.88
N LEU A 82 -7.09 10.29 -9.02
CA LEU A 82 -6.25 9.17 -9.44
C LEU A 82 -7.16 7.98 -9.77
N GLY A 83 -6.71 7.16 -10.72
CA GLY A 83 -7.32 5.89 -11.11
C GLY A 83 -6.20 4.88 -11.28
N HIS A 84 -6.21 4.10 -12.36
CA HIS A 84 -5.10 3.21 -12.66
C HIS A 84 -3.87 3.98 -13.19
N PRO A 85 -2.66 3.68 -12.70
CA PRO A 85 -1.44 4.18 -13.30
C PRO A 85 -1.14 3.44 -14.61
N THR A 86 -0.34 4.05 -15.46
CA THR A 86 0.17 3.43 -16.70
C THR A 86 1.40 2.57 -16.43
N TYR A 87 2.20 2.97 -15.43
CA TYR A 87 3.42 2.24 -15.05
C TYR A 87 3.53 2.10 -13.54
N ILE A 88 4.08 0.96 -13.12
CA ILE A 88 4.52 0.70 -11.75
C ILE A 88 5.92 0.11 -11.74
N TYR A 89 6.69 0.41 -10.71
CA TYR A 89 7.96 -0.26 -10.41
C TYR A 89 8.32 -0.01 -8.95
N GLY A 90 9.15 -0.85 -8.38
CA GLY A 90 9.58 -0.69 -7.00
C GLY A 90 10.94 -1.30 -6.74
N SER A 91 11.42 -1.04 -5.54
CA SER A 91 12.59 -1.69 -4.97
C SER A 91 12.36 -1.95 -3.49
N SER A 92 13.00 -2.97 -2.95
CA SER A 92 12.89 -3.29 -1.54
C SER A 92 14.18 -3.85 -0.97
N THR A 93 14.21 -3.98 0.35
CA THR A 93 15.04 -5.00 1.02
C THR A 93 14.68 -6.41 0.51
N GLN A 94 15.44 -7.43 0.90
CA GLN A 94 15.23 -8.80 0.42
C GLN A 94 13.74 -9.22 0.48
N VAL A 95 13.20 -9.58 -0.69
CA VAL A 95 11.86 -10.12 -0.83
C VAL A 95 11.94 -11.64 -0.91
N ASN A 96 11.08 -12.33 -0.17
CA ASN A 96 11.02 -13.78 -0.13
C ASN A 96 9.60 -14.30 -0.44
N THR A 97 9.45 -15.61 -0.50
CA THR A 97 8.16 -16.27 -0.82
C THR A 97 7.13 -16.21 0.29
N GLU A 98 7.49 -15.83 1.51
CA GLU A 98 6.64 -15.96 2.70
C GLU A 98 6.14 -14.61 3.25
N SER A 99 6.96 -13.56 3.18
CA SER A 99 6.73 -12.32 3.90
C SER A 99 7.08 -11.08 3.08
N ALA A 100 6.33 -10.00 3.33
CA ALA A 100 6.64 -8.66 2.84
C ALA A 100 8.03 -8.19 3.30
N PRO A 101 8.78 -7.44 2.48
CA PRO A 101 10.15 -7.01 2.81
C PRO A 101 10.17 -6.08 4.02
N TYR A 102 11.31 -5.88 4.67
CA TYR A 102 11.43 -4.96 5.81
C TYR A 102 11.14 -3.50 5.46
N ALA A 103 11.50 -3.12 4.25
CA ALA A 103 11.32 -1.79 3.68
C ALA A 103 11.19 -1.87 2.16
N GLU A 104 10.33 -1.04 1.60
CA GLU A 104 10.14 -0.89 0.16
C GLU A 104 9.86 0.56 -0.27
N THR A 105 10.09 0.82 -1.55
CA THR A 105 9.68 2.02 -2.24
C THR A 105 8.96 1.61 -3.52
N VAL A 106 7.78 2.17 -3.74
CA VAL A 106 6.95 1.87 -4.93
C VAL A 106 6.62 3.14 -5.66
N HIS A 107 6.83 3.13 -6.97
CA HIS A 107 6.59 4.25 -7.87
C HIS A 107 5.42 3.95 -8.79
N TYR A 108 4.54 4.94 -8.93
CA TYR A 108 3.35 4.91 -9.77
C TYR A 108 3.40 6.09 -10.73
N GLU A 109 3.18 5.85 -12.02
CA GLU A 109 3.07 6.92 -13.03
C GLU A 109 1.66 6.94 -13.60
N PHE A 110 0.95 8.04 -13.35
CA PHE A 110 -0.43 8.24 -13.82
C PHE A 110 -0.45 9.07 -15.10
N PRO A 111 -1.37 8.76 -16.03
CA PRO A 111 -1.55 9.55 -17.24
C PRO A 111 -2.15 10.93 -16.92
N ASP A 112 -2.35 11.76 -17.94
CA ASP A 112 -3.19 12.95 -17.82
C ASP A 112 -4.60 12.56 -17.40
N ARG A 113 -5.19 13.32 -16.46
CA ARG A 113 -6.49 13.04 -15.84
C ARG A 113 -7.51 14.15 -16.12
N GLY A 114 -7.25 14.97 -17.14
CA GLY A 114 -8.11 16.08 -17.54
C GLY A 114 -8.03 17.28 -16.59
N LYS A 115 -9.18 17.72 -16.07
CA LYS A 115 -9.27 18.92 -15.22
C LYS A 115 -10.42 18.87 -14.22
N ILE A 116 -10.28 19.65 -13.14
CA ILE A 116 -11.35 19.97 -12.18
C ILE A 116 -11.59 21.47 -12.26
N GLY A 117 -12.72 21.89 -12.84
CA GLY A 117 -12.97 23.30 -13.15
C GLY A 117 -11.85 23.86 -14.03
N ASN A 118 -11.06 24.79 -13.48
CA ASN A 118 -9.91 25.42 -14.14
C ASN A 118 -8.56 24.82 -13.75
N ILE A 119 -8.53 23.78 -12.91
CA ILE A 119 -7.31 23.13 -12.43
C ILE A 119 -7.01 21.94 -13.35
N LYS A 120 -5.88 21.98 -14.07
CA LYS A 120 -5.41 20.82 -14.85
C LYS A 120 -4.86 19.72 -13.93
N LEU A 121 -5.05 18.48 -14.35
CA LEU A 121 -4.51 17.28 -13.71
C LEU A 121 -3.53 16.60 -14.67
N PRO A 122 -2.31 17.16 -14.85
CA PRO A 122 -1.32 16.64 -15.78
C PRO A 122 -0.80 15.26 -15.32
N PRO A 123 -0.01 14.53 -16.14
CA PRO A 123 0.67 13.32 -15.68
C PRO A 123 1.34 13.49 -14.31
N LEU A 124 1.22 12.48 -13.46
CA LEU A 124 1.64 12.56 -12.06
C LEU A 124 2.46 11.35 -11.67
N LYS A 125 3.53 11.60 -10.91
CA LYS A 125 4.33 10.55 -10.29
C LYS A 125 3.99 10.46 -8.81
N MET A 126 3.65 9.28 -8.32
CA MET A 126 3.49 9.03 -6.90
C MET A 126 4.55 8.05 -6.43
N THR A 127 5.15 8.30 -5.27
CA THR A 127 6.08 7.36 -4.63
C THR A 127 5.63 7.04 -3.21
N TRP A 128 5.53 5.76 -2.91
CA TRP A 128 5.32 5.20 -1.57
C TRP A 128 6.67 4.86 -0.92
N TYR A 129 6.75 5.03 0.41
CA TYR A 129 7.91 4.65 1.23
C TYR A 129 7.45 4.03 2.55
N ASP A 130 8.06 2.91 2.94
CA ASP A 130 7.90 2.32 4.27
C ASP A 130 9.22 1.74 4.80
N GLY A 131 9.19 1.10 5.97
CA GLY A 131 10.37 0.49 6.58
C GLY A 131 11.45 1.48 7.00
N GLY A 132 11.04 2.70 7.36
CA GLY A 132 11.94 3.78 7.75
C GLY A 132 12.48 4.59 6.57
N LEU A 133 12.12 4.24 5.33
CA LEU A 133 12.41 5.06 4.17
C LEU A 133 11.50 6.30 4.15
N LEU A 134 12.05 7.42 3.70
CA LEU A 134 11.36 8.71 3.60
C LEU A 134 11.66 9.34 2.24
N PRO A 135 10.74 10.17 1.69
CA PRO A 135 11.09 11.01 0.56
C PRO A 135 12.19 12.01 0.92
N PRO A 136 12.85 12.62 -0.08
CA PRO A 136 13.74 13.74 0.16
C PRO A 136 13.04 14.82 0.99
N ARG A 137 13.72 15.27 2.05
CA ARG A 137 13.20 16.35 2.90
C ARG A 137 13.02 17.62 2.06
N PRO A 138 11.83 18.25 2.07
CA PRO A 138 11.64 19.54 1.43
C PRO A 138 12.59 20.60 1.98
N GLU A 139 13.24 21.36 1.09
CA GLU A 139 14.14 22.48 1.46
C GLU A 139 13.44 23.56 2.28
N GLU A 140 12.11 23.67 2.13
CA GLU A 140 11.27 24.63 2.84
C GLU A 140 11.04 24.28 4.32
N LEU A 141 11.36 23.04 4.74
CA LEU A 141 11.29 22.65 6.15
C LEU A 141 12.57 23.05 6.88
N LYS A 142 12.42 23.95 7.85
CA LYS A 142 13.53 24.41 8.71
C LYS A 142 14.12 23.26 9.52
N ASP A 143 15.35 23.43 9.99
CA ASP A 143 16.03 22.47 10.85
C ASP A 143 15.17 22.10 12.07
N GLY A 144 15.08 20.80 12.36
CA GLY A 144 14.30 20.27 13.47
C GLY A 144 12.80 20.14 13.24
N GLN A 145 12.23 20.68 12.16
CA GLN A 145 10.81 20.47 11.84
C GLN A 145 10.54 19.02 11.40
N ILE A 146 9.46 18.42 11.91
CA ILE A 146 9.09 17.05 11.59
C ILE A 146 8.43 17.01 10.20
N MET A 147 8.73 15.98 9.40
CA MET A 147 8.05 15.76 8.13
C MET A 147 6.82 14.88 8.36
N GLY A 148 5.64 15.38 8.01
CA GLY A 148 4.36 14.71 8.29
C GLY A 148 4.07 14.65 9.79
N ASP A 149 3.82 13.46 10.32
CA ASP A 149 3.64 13.17 11.74
C ASP A 149 4.31 11.83 12.13
N PRO A 150 4.29 11.41 13.41
CA PRO A 150 4.93 10.16 13.86
C PRO A 150 4.46 8.87 13.18
N ASN A 151 3.32 8.86 12.49
CA ASN A 151 2.77 7.70 11.78
C ASN A 151 2.99 7.75 10.26
N GLY A 152 3.35 8.90 9.71
CA GLY A 152 3.57 9.08 8.28
C GLY A 152 3.16 10.45 7.76
N GLY A 153 3.00 10.54 6.44
CA GLY A 153 2.54 11.76 5.81
C GLY A 153 2.40 11.66 4.30
N VAL A 154 1.90 12.76 3.74
CA VAL A 154 1.79 12.97 2.29
C VAL A 154 2.37 14.32 1.93
N LEU A 155 3.23 14.35 0.92
CA LEU A 155 3.78 15.56 0.32
C LEU A 155 3.26 15.68 -1.11
N PHE A 156 2.57 16.76 -1.39
CA PHE A 156 2.14 17.16 -2.72
C PHE A 156 3.11 18.19 -3.26
N VAL A 157 3.75 17.90 -4.40
CA VAL A 157 4.65 18.83 -5.08
C VAL A 157 3.92 19.42 -6.28
N GLY A 158 3.72 20.74 -6.22
CA GLY A 158 3.08 21.49 -7.28
C GLY A 158 3.98 22.53 -7.91
N THR A 159 3.52 23.07 -9.04
CA THR A 159 4.27 24.04 -9.85
C THR A 159 4.51 25.40 -9.18
N LYS A 160 3.89 25.66 -8.02
CA LYS A 160 3.98 26.93 -7.27
C LYS A 160 4.35 26.76 -5.80
N GLY A 161 4.60 25.54 -5.35
CA GLY A 161 4.85 25.24 -3.94
C GLY A 161 4.44 23.83 -3.57
N LYS A 162 4.61 23.49 -2.29
CA LYS A 162 4.34 22.17 -1.77
C LYS A 162 3.29 22.23 -0.65
N LEU A 163 2.50 21.17 -0.54
CA LEU A 163 1.55 20.96 0.55
C LEU A 163 1.93 19.66 1.25
N MET A 164 2.09 19.71 2.57
CA MET A 164 2.41 18.53 3.37
C MET A 164 1.26 18.25 4.34
N THR A 165 0.99 16.97 4.60
CA THR A 165 0.01 16.51 5.58
C THR A 165 0.62 15.42 6.45
N GLY A 166 0.08 15.24 7.65
CA GLY A 166 0.34 14.06 8.48
C GLY A 166 -0.41 12.82 7.96
N CYS A 167 -0.36 11.74 8.74
CA CYS A 167 -1.09 10.52 8.45
C CYS A 167 -2.61 10.81 8.38
N TYR A 168 -3.33 10.11 7.50
CA TYR A 168 -4.76 10.33 7.22
C TYR A 168 -5.11 11.72 6.64
N GLY A 169 -4.14 12.41 6.02
CA GLY A 169 -4.35 13.76 5.49
C GLY A 169 -4.56 14.83 6.57
N ARG A 170 -4.15 14.54 7.81
CA ARG A 170 -4.33 15.46 8.95
C ARG A 170 -3.41 16.66 8.85
N ASN A 171 -3.84 17.76 9.48
CA ASN A 171 -3.05 18.98 9.65
C ASN A 171 -2.30 19.42 8.37
N PRO A 172 -3.02 19.72 7.28
CA PRO A 172 -2.38 20.16 6.04
C PRO A 172 -1.68 21.51 6.23
N ILE A 173 -0.40 21.58 5.84
CA ILE A 173 0.48 22.75 5.96
C ILE A 173 1.08 23.06 4.59
N LEU A 174 0.99 24.32 4.16
CA LEU A 174 1.70 24.82 2.99
C LEU A 174 3.17 25.02 3.33
N LEU A 175 4.07 24.70 2.40
CA LEU A 175 5.51 24.89 2.58
C LEU A 175 6.04 26.05 1.71
N PRO A 176 6.88 26.94 2.28
CA PRO A 176 7.28 26.99 3.69
C PRO A 176 6.11 27.39 4.60
N GLU A 177 6.19 27.02 5.88
CA GLU A 177 5.07 27.13 6.85
C GLU A 177 4.53 28.57 6.99
N GLU A 178 5.34 29.59 6.73
CA GLU A 178 4.91 30.98 6.69
C GLU A 178 3.78 31.23 5.69
N LEU A 179 3.78 30.52 4.54
CA LEU A 179 2.67 30.60 3.59
C LEU A 179 1.37 30.03 4.16
N HIS A 180 1.47 29.11 5.13
CA HIS A 180 0.31 28.54 5.78
C HIS A 180 -0.35 29.54 6.74
N ASN A 181 0.43 30.38 7.42
CA ASN A 181 -0.07 31.35 8.40
C ASN A 181 -1.03 32.37 7.77
N ASP A 182 -0.75 32.76 6.52
CA ASP A 182 -1.58 33.71 5.78
C ASP A 182 -2.66 33.02 4.91
N TYR A 183 -2.69 31.69 4.88
CA TYR A 183 -3.60 30.94 4.03
C TYR A 183 -5.01 30.83 4.64
N LYS A 184 -5.98 31.47 3.99
CA LYS A 184 -7.40 31.26 4.29
C LYS A 184 -7.87 29.94 3.67
N ARG A 185 -8.26 28.98 4.52
CA ARG A 185 -8.88 27.72 4.08
C ARG A 185 -10.18 28.00 3.30
N PRO A 186 -10.50 27.20 2.27
CA PRO A 186 -11.74 27.35 1.53
C PRO A 186 -12.94 27.03 2.43
N ASP A 187 -14.07 27.67 2.14
CA ASP A 187 -15.33 27.35 2.81
C ASP A 187 -15.71 25.88 2.56
N PRO A 188 -16.28 25.18 3.56
CA PRO A 188 -16.68 23.78 3.40
C PRO A 188 -17.67 23.60 2.24
N SER A 189 -17.29 22.79 1.25
CA SER A 189 -18.09 22.54 0.03
C SER A 189 -18.52 21.09 -0.14
N ILE A 190 -18.11 20.20 0.78
CA ILE A 190 -18.33 18.76 0.70
C ILE A 190 -19.05 18.31 1.96
N ARG A 191 -20.02 17.39 1.82
CA ARG A 191 -20.72 16.77 2.95
C ARG A 191 -19.71 16.20 3.96
N ARG A 192 -19.93 16.48 5.24
CA ARG A 192 -19.15 15.92 6.35
C ARG A 192 -20.03 14.99 7.16
N ILE A 193 -19.48 13.84 7.54
CA ILE A 193 -20.15 12.94 8.46
C ILE A 193 -20.01 13.51 9.87
N GLU A 194 -21.13 13.76 10.51
CA GLU A 194 -21.16 14.24 11.89
C GLU A 194 -20.50 13.20 12.80
N ASN A 195 -19.62 13.65 13.71
CA ASN A 195 -18.91 12.78 14.63
C ASN A 195 -18.20 11.60 13.93
N ALA A 196 -17.63 11.81 12.74
CA ALA A 196 -17.03 10.73 11.92
C ALA A 196 -16.03 9.86 12.70
N MET A 197 -15.21 10.47 13.57
CA MET A 197 -14.21 9.76 14.37
C MET A 197 -14.73 9.18 15.69
N GLY A 198 -16.00 9.41 16.03
CA GLY A 198 -16.64 8.96 17.28
C GLY A 198 -17.85 8.06 17.04
N GLY A 199 -17.85 7.28 15.95
CA GLY A 199 -18.94 6.37 15.58
C GLY A 199 -19.83 6.85 14.43
N GLY A 200 -19.67 8.10 13.99
CA GLY A 200 -20.45 8.67 12.89
C GLY A 200 -20.18 8.00 11.55
N HIS A 201 -18.96 7.53 11.33
CA HIS A 201 -18.57 6.84 10.11
C HIS A 201 -19.40 5.56 9.89
N GLU A 202 -19.51 4.73 10.92
CA GLU A 202 -20.32 3.50 10.92
C GLU A 202 -21.81 3.82 10.80
N LEU A 203 -22.27 4.91 11.42
CA LEU A 203 -23.64 5.38 11.29
C LEU A 203 -23.99 5.81 9.85
N ASP A 204 -23.04 6.29 9.07
CA ASP A 204 -23.29 6.63 7.65
C ASP A 204 -23.66 5.38 6.83
N TRP A 205 -23.01 4.25 7.10
CA TRP A 205 -23.35 2.96 6.50
C TRP A 205 -24.71 2.46 6.98
N ILE A 206 -24.95 2.47 8.30
CA ILE A 206 -26.24 2.05 8.89
C ILE A 206 -27.41 2.85 8.31
N ARG A 207 -27.22 4.17 8.18
CA ARG A 207 -28.17 5.08 7.54
C ARG A 207 -28.48 4.60 6.12
N ALA A 208 -27.47 4.41 5.28
CA ALA A 208 -27.66 4.03 3.89
C ALA A 208 -28.36 2.66 3.71
N CYS A 209 -28.17 1.73 4.65
CA CYS A 209 -28.88 0.45 4.68
C CYS A 209 -30.37 0.57 5.04
N LYS A 210 -30.74 1.55 5.87
CA LYS A 210 -32.10 1.74 6.39
C LYS A 210 -32.95 2.70 5.55
N GLU A 211 -32.31 3.67 4.91
CA GLU A 211 -32.99 4.63 4.03
C GLU A 211 -33.57 3.93 2.79
N SER A 212 -34.71 4.45 2.31
CA SER A 212 -35.33 3.90 1.11
C SER A 212 -34.46 4.16 -0.12
N PRO A 213 -34.52 3.30 -1.15
CA PRO A 213 -33.80 3.53 -2.40
C PRO A 213 -34.08 4.89 -3.05
N ALA A 214 -35.28 5.44 -2.84
CA ALA A 214 -35.70 6.72 -3.40
C ALA A 214 -35.13 7.95 -2.68
N SER A 215 -34.66 7.79 -1.44
CA SER A 215 -34.18 8.91 -0.61
C SER A 215 -32.73 8.78 -0.17
N ARG A 216 -32.13 7.59 -0.31
CA ARG A 216 -30.77 7.35 0.15
C ARG A 216 -29.75 8.14 -0.66
N VAL A 217 -28.82 8.74 0.07
CA VAL A 217 -27.61 9.35 -0.51
C VAL A 217 -26.42 8.41 -0.34
N GLU A 218 -25.50 8.48 -1.31
CA GLU A 218 -24.27 7.69 -1.30
C GLU A 218 -23.48 7.87 0.00
N THR A 219 -22.89 6.78 0.48
CA THR A 219 -22.03 6.79 1.67
C THR A 219 -20.70 7.48 1.37
N SER A 220 -20.06 8.06 2.38
CA SER A 220 -18.75 8.71 2.21
C SER A 220 -17.64 7.76 1.75
N SER A 221 -17.80 6.46 1.98
CA SER A 221 -16.80 5.42 1.68
C SER A 221 -17.44 4.27 0.89
N ASN A 222 -17.91 4.55 -0.32
CA ASN A 222 -18.56 3.56 -1.18
C ASN A 222 -17.54 2.65 -1.90
N PHE A 223 -17.99 1.47 -2.36
CA PHE A 223 -17.12 0.48 -3.02
C PHE A 223 -16.61 0.90 -4.40
N ASN A 224 -17.32 1.77 -5.13
CA ASN A 224 -16.83 2.29 -6.42
C ASN A 224 -15.58 3.17 -6.24
N TYR A 225 -15.39 3.72 -5.05
CA TYR A 225 -14.18 4.44 -4.66
C TYR A 225 -13.16 3.51 -3.99
N ALA A 226 -13.59 2.76 -2.97
CA ALA A 226 -12.69 1.95 -2.14
C ALA A 226 -12.03 0.79 -2.90
N GLY A 227 -12.73 0.19 -3.87
CA GLY A 227 -12.20 -0.88 -4.72
C GLY A 227 -10.97 -0.43 -5.53
N PRO A 228 -11.11 0.58 -6.42
CA PRO A 228 -9.99 1.10 -7.19
C PRO A 228 -8.82 1.64 -6.36
N LEU A 229 -9.10 2.26 -5.20
CA LEU A 229 -8.05 2.66 -4.26
C LEU A 229 -7.28 1.45 -3.72
N ASN A 230 -7.99 0.40 -3.30
CA ASN A 230 -7.37 -0.82 -2.81
C ASN A 230 -6.55 -1.51 -3.91
N GLU A 231 -7.08 -1.58 -5.13
CA GLU A 231 -6.35 -2.13 -6.30
C GLU A 231 -5.05 -1.38 -6.56
N LEU A 232 -5.06 -0.05 -6.53
CA LEU A 232 -3.84 0.77 -6.64
C LEU A 232 -2.81 0.39 -5.58
N VAL A 233 -3.25 0.21 -4.34
CA VAL A 233 -2.39 -0.14 -3.22
C VAL A 233 -1.77 -1.53 -3.41
N VAL A 234 -2.58 -2.57 -3.58
CA VAL A 234 -2.07 -3.96 -3.67
C VAL A 234 -1.29 -4.22 -4.95
N MET A 235 -1.55 -3.48 -6.03
CA MET A 235 -0.70 -3.48 -7.21
C MET A 235 0.74 -3.02 -6.90
N GLY A 236 0.96 -2.22 -5.85
CA GLY A 236 2.31 -1.91 -5.39
C GLY A 236 3.11 -3.15 -4.94
N ASN A 237 2.43 -4.12 -4.32
CA ASN A 237 3.06 -5.40 -3.98
C ASN A 237 3.52 -6.15 -5.24
N LEU A 238 2.78 -6.06 -6.35
CA LEU A 238 3.22 -6.66 -7.62
C LEU A 238 4.52 -6.05 -8.11
N ALA A 239 4.68 -4.73 -7.99
CA ALA A 239 5.90 -4.03 -8.39
C ALA A 239 7.13 -4.54 -7.62
N VAL A 240 6.97 -4.82 -6.32
CA VAL A 240 8.04 -5.34 -5.45
C VAL A 240 8.29 -6.83 -5.70
N ARG A 241 7.24 -7.64 -5.82
CA ARG A 241 7.37 -9.09 -6.06
C ARG A 241 7.94 -9.44 -7.43
N LEU A 242 7.83 -8.53 -8.40
CA LEU A 242 8.33 -8.69 -9.76
C LEU A 242 9.59 -7.83 -10.03
N GLN A 243 10.21 -7.25 -9.00
CA GLN A 243 11.32 -6.30 -9.17
C GLN A 243 12.58 -6.90 -9.83
N ASP A 244 12.79 -8.24 -9.80
CA ASP A 244 13.93 -8.89 -10.47
C ASP A 244 13.86 -8.79 -12.01
N LEU A 245 12.69 -8.44 -12.57
CA LEU A 245 12.55 -8.09 -13.99
C LEU A 245 13.29 -6.81 -14.38
N LYS A 246 13.69 -5.98 -13.41
CA LYS A 246 14.53 -4.78 -13.57
C LYS A 246 13.99 -3.79 -14.61
N ARG A 247 12.67 -3.66 -14.68
CA ARG A 247 11.99 -2.78 -15.65
C ARG A 247 10.73 -2.16 -15.04
N LYS A 248 10.24 -1.08 -15.68
CA LYS A 248 8.89 -0.58 -15.41
C LYS A 248 7.86 -1.56 -15.94
N LEU A 249 6.85 -1.87 -15.13
CA LEU A 249 5.75 -2.77 -15.48
C LEU A 249 4.60 -1.92 -16.04
N MET A 250 4.15 -2.24 -17.25
CA MET A 250 3.04 -1.59 -17.93
C MET A 250 1.72 -2.19 -17.46
N TRP A 251 0.86 -1.37 -16.87
CA TRP A 251 -0.39 -1.84 -16.27
C TRP A 251 -1.60 -1.51 -17.13
N ASP A 252 -2.38 -2.55 -17.44
CA ASP A 252 -3.73 -2.45 -17.98
C ASP A 252 -4.71 -2.67 -16.84
N GLY A 253 -5.22 -1.58 -16.26
CA GLY A 253 -6.08 -1.62 -15.09
C GLY A 253 -7.47 -2.21 -15.35
N GLU A 254 -8.04 -1.95 -16.51
CA GLU A 254 -9.38 -2.47 -16.88
C GLU A 254 -9.37 -4.00 -16.97
N ASN A 255 -8.27 -4.60 -17.44
CA ASN A 255 -8.11 -6.05 -17.55
C ASN A 255 -7.34 -6.68 -16.39
N MET A 256 -6.86 -5.87 -15.43
CA MET A 256 -5.97 -6.26 -14.34
C MET A 256 -4.75 -7.08 -14.83
N LYS A 257 -3.93 -6.50 -15.71
CA LYS A 257 -2.83 -7.24 -16.34
C LYS A 257 -1.56 -6.40 -16.54
N ILE A 258 -0.41 -7.04 -16.35
CA ILE A 258 0.87 -6.50 -16.81
C ILE A 258 1.10 -6.88 -18.28
N THR A 259 1.33 -5.89 -19.13
CA THR A 259 1.32 -6.07 -20.60
C THR A 259 2.70 -6.25 -21.22
N ASN A 260 3.77 -6.01 -20.47
CA ASN A 260 5.16 -6.06 -20.96
C ASN A 260 6.02 -7.12 -20.26
N ILE A 261 5.42 -8.28 -19.99
CA ILE A 261 6.10 -9.51 -19.54
C ILE A 261 5.87 -10.59 -20.61
N SER A 262 6.93 -11.23 -21.08
CA SER A 262 6.85 -12.33 -22.05
C SER A 262 6.74 -13.70 -21.39
N ASP A 263 6.52 -14.74 -22.20
CA ASP A 263 6.46 -16.12 -21.71
C ASP A 263 7.85 -16.67 -21.32
N GLU A 264 8.93 -15.95 -21.64
CA GLU A 264 10.33 -16.30 -21.36
C GLU A 264 10.93 -15.48 -20.21
N ASP A 265 10.23 -14.44 -19.73
CA ASP A 265 10.70 -13.63 -18.62
C ASP A 265 10.69 -14.47 -17.33
N GLU A 266 11.81 -14.44 -16.61
CA GLU A 266 12.00 -15.14 -15.33
C GLU A 266 12.27 -14.15 -14.20
N ILE A 267 11.86 -14.55 -12.98
CA ILE A 267 12.24 -13.87 -11.73
C ILE A 267 12.88 -14.87 -10.78
N ARG A 268 13.89 -14.42 -10.05
CA ARG A 268 14.46 -15.15 -8.92
C ARG A 268 13.91 -14.59 -7.62
N VAL A 269 13.39 -15.48 -6.78
CA VAL A 269 12.85 -15.14 -5.46
C VAL A 269 13.55 -15.94 -4.38
N VAL A 270 13.84 -15.31 -3.24
CA VAL A 270 14.45 -15.99 -2.10
C VAL A 270 13.43 -16.93 -1.47
N THR A 271 13.82 -18.18 -1.24
CA THR A 271 12.99 -19.18 -0.52
C THR A 271 13.44 -19.38 0.91
N SER A 272 14.74 -19.19 1.20
CA SER A 272 15.34 -19.19 2.53
C SER A 272 16.67 -18.44 2.49
N ASP A 273 17.06 -17.83 3.60
CA ASP A 273 18.30 -17.11 3.79
C ASP A 273 18.78 -17.20 5.23
N THR A 274 19.50 -18.28 5.53
CA THR A 274 19.96 -18.51 6.90
C THR A 274 21.28 -17.78 7.18
N PHE A 275 21.34 -17.09 8.31
CA PHE A 275 22.54 -16.41 8.79
C PHE A 275 23.26 -17.24 9.85
N ASN A 276 24.58 -17.42 9.65
CA ASN A 276 25.45 -18.09 10.60
C ASN A 276 26.78 -17.34 10.73
N VAL A 277 27.42 -17.43 11.90
CA VAL A 277 28.77 -16.90 12.13
C VAL A 277 29.74 -18.05 12.28
N ILE A 278 30.64 -18.22 11.31
CA ILE A 278 31.68 -19.26 11.33
C ILE A 278 33.02 -18.56 11.55
N GLN A 279 33.67 -18.85 12.68
CA GLN A 279 34.96 -18.24 13.05
C GLN A 279 34.95 -16.70 13.01
N GLY A 280 33.83 -16.08 13.41
CA GLY A 280 33.68 -14.62 13.40
C GLY A 280 33.33 -14.01 12.04
N HIS A 281 33.22 -14.82 10.98
CA HIS A 281 32.83 -14.37 9.65
C HIS A 281 31.34 -14.62 9.39
N PRO A 282 30.60 -13.60 8.91
CA PRO A 282 29.20 -13.76 8.54
C PRO A 282 29.10 -14.66 7.31
N HIS A 283 28.21 -15.65 7.37
CA HIS A 283 27.87 -16.54 6.27
C HIS A 283 26.35 -16.50 6.08
N PHE A 284 25.94 -16.39 4.83
CA PHE A 284 24.55 -16.43 4.40
C PHE A 284 24.39 -17.62 3.46
N ASP A 285 23.38 -18.46 3.73
CA ASP A 285 22.97 -19.53 2.85
C ASP A 285 21.64 -19.15 2.19
N THR A 286 21.74 -18.30 1.16
CA THR A 286 20.58 -17.80 0.43
C THR A 286 20.19 -18.76 -0.69
N GLN A 287 19.00 -19.33 -0.56
CA GLN A 287 18.38 -20.25 -1.50
C GLN A 287 17.35 -19.50 -2.36
N TYR A 288 17.29 -19.86 -3.64
CA TYR A 288 16.42 -19.19 -4.62
C TYR A 288 15.53 -20.20 -5.33
N ALA A 289 14.33 -19.75 -5.70
CA ALA A 289 13.53 -20.34 -6.76
C ALA A 289 13.52 -19.42 -7.98
N THR A 290 13.55 -20.02 -9.17
CA THR A 290 13.27 -19.32 -10.43
C THR A 290 11.82 -19.58 -10.81
N LEU A 291 11.06 -18.51 -11.07
CA LEU A 291 9.68 -18.56 -11.49
C LEU A 291 9.53 -17.92 -12.86
N MET A 292 8.65 -18.46 -13.69
CA MET A 292 8.19 -17.76 -14.89
C MET A 292 7.35 -16.55 -14.47
N ALA A 293 7.75 -15.38 -14.93
CA ALA A 293 7.23 -14.11 -14.43
C ALA A 293 5.75 -13.91 -14.74
N LYS A 294 5.30 -14.31 -15.93
CA LYS A 294 3.91 -14.13 -16.34
C LYS A 294 2.94 -15.02 -15.53
N PRO A 295 3.13 -16.33 -15.40
CA PRO A 295 2.32 -17.15 -14.49
C PRO A 295 2.37 -16.68 -13.03
N ALA A 296 3.54 -16.22 -12.55
CA ALA A 296 3.66 -15.69 -11.20
C ALA A 296 2.82 -14.41 -11.01
N ALA A 297 2.86 -13.48 -11.98
CA ALA A 297 2.05 -12.27 -11.95
C ALA A 297 0.54 -12.60 -12.01
N GLU A 298 0.13 -13.52 -12.87
CA GLU A 298 -1.26 -13.98 -12.97
C GLU A 298 -1.75 -14.58 -11.65
N GLU A 299 -0.94 -15.43 -11.01
CA GLU A 299 -1.23 -16.03 -9.70
C GLU A 299 -1.26 -14.99 -8.56
N TYR A 300 -0.46 -13.93 -8.63
CA TYR A 300 -0.49 -12.86 -7.63
C TYR A 300 -1.72 -11.94 -7.78
N ILE A 301 -2.22 -11.77 -9.00
CA ILE A 301 -3.41 -10.95 -9.28
C ILE A 301 -4.70 -11.74 -9.02
N ARG A 302 -4.75 -12.99 -9.50
CA ARG A 302 -5.89 -13.90 -9.38
C ARG A 302 -5.41 -15.19 -8.75
N HIS A 303 -5.40 -15.21 -7.43
CA HIS A 303 -4.85 -16.31 -6.65
C HIS A 303 -5.66 -17.60 -6.81
N THR A 304 -4.96 -18.73 -6.89
CA THR A 304 -5.58 -20.05 -6.86
C THR A 304 -5.82 -20.47 -5.42
N TYR A 305 -7.08 -20.47 -5.00
CA TYR A 305 -7.46 -20.87 -3.63
C TYR A 305 -7.34 -22.37 -3.42
N ARG A 306 -7.12 -22.77 -2.17
CA ARG A 306 -7.13 -24.20 -1.80
C ARG A 306 -8.53 -24.80 -2.02
N GLU A 307 -8.57 -26.10 -2.30
CA GLU A 307 -9.81 -26.84 -2.52
C GLU A 307 -10.81 -26.62 -1.37
N GLY A 308 -12.08 -26.40 -1.72
CA GLY A 308 -13.16 -26.09 -0.77
C GLY A 308 -13.40 -24.60 -0.52
N TRP A 309 -12.63 -23.71 -1.16
CA TRP A 309 -12.80 -22.25 -1.08
C TRP A 309 -13.01 -21.64 -2.47
N GLU A 310 -14.01 -20.78 -2.60
CA GLU A 310 -14.32 -19.98 -3.79
C GLU A 310 -14.68 -18.54 -3.35
N LEU A 311 -14.40 -17.54 -4.18
CA LEU A 311 -14.72 -16.12 -3.95
C LEU A 311 -15.64 -15.57 -5.04
#